data_AF-A0A0Q6P7W4-F1
#
_entry.id   AF-A0A0Q6P7W4-F1
#
_cell.length_a   1.000
_cell.length_b   1.000
_cell.length_c   1.000
_cell.angle_alpha   90.00
_cell.angle_beta   90.00
_cell.angle_gamma   90.00
#
_symmetry.space_group_name_H-M   'P 1'
#
loop_
_entity.id
_entity.type
_entity.pdbx_description
1 polymer ?
#
loop_
_entity_poly.entity_id
_entity_poly.type
_entity_poly.pdbx_seq_one_letter_code
_entity_poly.pdbx_strand_id
1 'polypeptide(L)' 'MASEAEFVHRENIKHFEKRLETETDPAARSVLLRLPDEERTKLSQIETRTRQPHKSHQIQR' A
#
# COMPACT_ATOMS: atom_id res chain seq x y z
N MET A 1 -1.07 -16.27 -3.78
CA MET A 1 -0.79 -15.90 -2.39
C MET A 1 -0.33 -14.47 -2.40
N ALA A 2 -1.00 -13.57 -1.66
CA ALA A 2 -0.53 -12.19 -1.52
C ALA A 2 0.82 -12.20 -0.79
N SER A 3 1.73 -11.30 -1.17
CA SER A 3 3.00 -11.18 -0.45
C SER A 3 2.75 -10.63 0.97
N GLU A 4 3.67 -10.91 1.90
CA GLU A 4 3.61 -10.35 3.27
C GLU A 4 3.48 -8.81 3.23
N ALA A 5 4.19 -8.16 2.30
CA ALA A 5 4.11 -6.72 2.08
C ALA A 5 2.70 -6.27 1.65
N GLU A 6 2.06 -6.98 0.71
CA GLU A 6 0.68 -6.66 0.29
C GLU A 6 -0.31 -6.79 1.46
N PHE A 7 -0.13 -7.80 2.30
CA PHE A 7 -0.97 -7.99 3.49
C PHE A 7 -0.82 -6.84 4.48
N VAL A 8 0.43 -6.46 4.80
CA VAL A 8 0.71 -5.35 5.73
C VAL A 8 0.08 -4.04 5.25
N HIS A 9 0.23 -3.68 3.98
CA HIS A 9 -0.37 -2.44 3.45
C HIS A 9 -1.90 -2.47 3.51
N ARG A 10 -2.54 -3.62 3.25
CA ARG A 10 -4.01 -3.75 3.36
C ARG A 10 -4.49 -3.60 4.80
N GLU A 11 -3.79 -4.19 5.77
CA GLU A 11 -4.15 -4.06 7.18
C GLU A 11 -3.90 -2.63 7.71
N ASN A 12 -2.84 -1.96 7.25
CA ASN A 12 -2.59 -0.56 7.59
C ASN A 12 -3.71 0.37 7.11
N ILE A 13 -4.20 0.19 5.87
CA ILE A 13 -5.34 0.97 5.35
C ILE A 13 -6.55 0.84 6.28
N LYS A 14 -6.95 -0.41 6.60
CA LYS A 14 -8.09 -0.67 7.50
C LYS A 14 -7.86 -0.07 8.89
N HIS A 15 -6.64 -0.16 9.41
CA HIS A 15 -6.29 0.37 10.72
C HIS A 15 -6.46 1.90 10.77
N PHE A 16 -5.97 2.62 9.75
CA PHE A 16 -6.10 4.07 9.68
C PHE A 16 -7.54 4.51 9.46
N GLU A 17 -8.29 3.85 8.58
CA GLU A 17 -9.71 4.11 8.37
C GLU A 17 -10.51 3.94 9.66
N LYS A 18 -10.27 2.84 10.40
CA LYS A 18 -10.91 2.60 11.71
C LYS A 18 -10.54 3.65 12.76
N ARG A 19 -9.26 4.06 12.84
CA ARG A 19 -8.84 5.11 13.77
C ARG A 19 -9.49 6.46 13.48
N LEU A 20 -9.77 6.76 12.21
CA LEU A 20 -10.43 7.99 11.79
C LEU A 20 -11.86 8.12 12.35
N GLU A 21 -12.54 7.00 12.58
CA GLU A 21 -13.90 6.97 13.14
C GLU A 21 -13.96 7.59 14.55
N THR A 22 -12.90 7.39 15.33
CA THR A 22 -12.83 7.84 16.73
C THR A 22 -11.89 9.03 16.96
N GLU A 23 -11.14 9.46 15.95
CA GLU A 23 -10.19 10.57 16.08
C GLU A 23 -10.90 11.92 16.17
N THR A 24 -10.65 12.63 17.27
CA THR A 24 -11.24 13.94 17.58
C THR A 24 -10.24 15.07 17.44
N ASP A 25 -8.93 14.79 17.49
CA ASP A 25 -7.91 15.81 17.30
C ASP A 25 -7.81 16.22 15.82
N PRO A 26 -8.02 17.51 15.47
CA PRO A 26 -8.01 17.95 14.08
C PRO A 26 -6.67 17.74 13.37
N ALA A 27 -5.55 17.89 14.09
CA ALA A 27 -4.22 17.73 13.51
C ALA A 27 -3.93 16.25 13.20
N ALA A 28 -4.20 15.36 14.15
CA ALA A 28 -4.10 13.92 13.98
C ALA A 28 -5.04 13.41 12.89
N ARG A 29 -6.28 13.92 12.84
CA ARG A 29 -7.25 13.58 11.79
C ARG A 29 -6.77 13.98 10.40
N SER A 30 -6.15 15.16 10.25
CA SER A 30 -5.55 15.60 8.99
C SER A 30 -4.41 14.69 8.51
N VAL A 31 -3.62 14.15 9.44
CA VAL A 31 -2.58 13.16 9.12
C VAL A 31 -3.21 11.81 8.76
N LEU A 32 -4.14 11.32 9.57
CA LEU A 32 -4.83 10.03 9.36
C LEU A 32 -5.64 9.99 8.06
N LEU A 33 -6.09 11.12 7.52
CA LEU A 33 -6.72 11.18 6.21
C LEU A 33 -5.73 10.91 5.05
N ARG A 34 -4.43 11.22 5.22
CA ARG A 34 -3.42 11.08 4.16
C ARG A 34 -2.79 9.69 4.11
N LEU A 35 -2.64 9.05 5.26
CA LEU A 35 -1.96 7.76 5.39
C LEU A 35 -2.61 6.61 4.58
N PRO A 36 -3.95 6.46 4.51
CA PRO A 36 -4.58 5.45 3.65
C PRO A 36 -4.20 5.59 2.18
N ASP A 37 -4.12 6.81 1.66
CA ASP A 37 -3.76 7.05 0.25
C ASP A 37 -2.30 6.69 -0.04
N GLU A 38 -1.39 6.97 0.90
CA GLU A 38 0.00 6.54 0.81
C GLU A 38 0.13 5.02 0.79
N GLU A 39 -0.60 4.31 1.66
CA GLU A 39 -0.59 2.84 1.69
C GLU A 39 -1.22 2.23 0.43
N ARG A 40 -2.30 2.83 -0.11
CA ARG A 40 -2.89 2.43 -1.41
C ARG A 40 -1.90 2.59 -2.55
N THR A 41 -1.11 3.68 -2.53
CA THR A 41 -0.06 3.92 -3.53
C THR A 41 1.04 2.85 -3.45
N LYS A 42 1.52 2.52 -2.24
CA LYS A 42 2.51 1.45 -2.04
C LYS A 42 1.98 0.08 -2.49
N LEU A 43 0.72 -0.22 -2.17
CA LEU A 43 0.08 -1.46 -2.60
C LEU A 43 0.01 -1.56 -4.13
N SER A 44 -0.38 -0.48 -4.82
CA SER A 44 -0.40 -0.42 -6.29
C SER A 44 0.98 -0.64 -6.91
N GLN A 45 2.04 -0.09 -6.32
CA GLN A 45 3.41 -0.31 -6.79
C GLN A 45 3.84 -1.78 -6.67
N ILE A 46 3.42 -2.47 -5.61
CA ILE A 46 3.71 -3.90 -5.44
C ILE A 46 2.93 -4.72 -6.47
N GLU A 47 1.64 -4.43 -6.66
CA GLU A 47 0.79 -5.11 -7.64
C GLU A 47 1.25 -4.90 -9.10
N THR A 48 1.81 -3.73 -9.42
CA THR A 48 2.37 -3.46 -10.76
C THR A 48 3.72 -4.16 -10.95
N ARG A 49 4.54 -4.24 -9.91
CA ARG A 49 5.84 -4.94 -9.95
C ARG A 49 5.68 -6.46 -10.09
N THR A 50 4.67 -7.06 -9.48
CA THR A 50 4.38 -8.50 -9.61
C THR A 50 3.77 -8.87 -10.97
N ARG A 51 3.25 -7.88 -11.72
CA ARG A 51 2.68 -8.08 -13.07
C ARG A 51 3.67 -7.94 -14.23
N GLN A 52 4.91 -7.49 -14.00
CA GLN A 52 5.92 -7.48 -15.04
C GLN A 52 6.69 -8.82 -15.06
N PRO A 53 6.53 -9.67 -16.09
CA PRO A 53 7.49 -10.74 -16.30
C PRO A 53 8.81 -10.07 -16.69
N HIS A 54 9.85 -10.34 -15.90
CA HIS A 54 11.22 -9.99 -16.26
C HIS A 54 11.49 -10.53 -17.68
N LYS A 55 11.52 -9.65 -18.69
CA LYS A 55 12.10 -9.99 -19.99
C LYS A 55 13.60 -10.10 -19.79
N SER A 56 14.04 -11.28 -19.34
CA SER A 56 15.43 -11.69 -19.42
C SER A 56 15.85 -11.60 -20.88
N HIS A 57 16.65 -10.58 -21.21
CA HIS A 57 17.34 -10.50 -22.48
C HIS A 57 18.35 -11.65 -22.52
N GLN A 58 17.93 -12.79 -23.08
CA GLN A 58 18.85 -13.85 -23.43
C GLN A 58 19.59 -13.41 -24.69
N ILE A 59 20.79 -12.87 -24.47
CA ILE A 59 21.76 -12.60 -25.53
C ILE A 59 22.13 -13.96 -26.13
N GLN A 60 21.69 -14.22 -27.36
CA GLN A 60 22.21 -15.32 -28.16
C GLN A 60 23.60 -14.95 -28.66
N ARG A 61 24.59 -15.79 -28.37
CA ARG A 61 25.89 -15.85 -29.05
C ARG A 61 26.09 -17.26 -29.58
#